data_AF-G1MW14-F1
#
_entry.id   AF-G1MW14-F1
#
_cell.length_a   1.000
_cell.length_b   1.000
_cell.length_c   1.000
_cell.angle_alpha   90.00
_cell.angle_beta   90.00
_cell.angle_gamma   90.00
#
_symmetry.space_group_name_H-M   'P 1'
#
loop_
_entity.id
_entity.type
_entity.pdbx_description
1 polymer ?
#
loop_
_entity_poly.entity_id
_entity_poly.type
_entity_poly.pdbx_seq_one_letter_code
_entity_poly.pdbx_strand_id
1 'polypeptide(L)'
;VQGGGDPRPDPLACLSAHHFIAATACHEAEYGRQIHERCLRPFKLSMEGIGQQLWCDWDETMGTYGELTNCTVAVAENLTCYWPNRLVDEFFVAVHSHYFRNCSPSGRALRDPPNGILCPFILVPILVTLLMTALVVWRSKRSEGIV
;
A
#
# COMPACT_ATOMS: atom_id res chain seq x y z
N VAL A 1 -14.18 -56.31 -47.75
CA VAL A 1 -12.85 -56.96 -47.59
C VAL A 1 -11.82 -56.05 -48.23
N GLN A 2 -10.65 -55.90 -47.59
CA GLN A 2 -9.57 -54.91 -47.79
C GLN A 2 -9.94 -53.50 -47.31
N GLY A 3 -9.31 -52.91 -46.29
CA GLY A 3 -8.00 -53.17 -45.68
C GLY A 3 -7.20 -51.87 -45.73
N GLY A 4 -7.52 -50.91 -44.85
CA GLY A 4 -6.81 -49.63 -44.73
C GLY A 4 -6.23 -49.52 -43.33
N GLY A 5 -4.89 -49.64 -43.22
CA GLY A 5 -4.16 -49.62 -41.97
C GLY A 5 -4.20 -48.25 -41.29
N ASP A 6 -4.27 -48.31 -39.96
CA ASP A 6 -4.12 -47.20 -39.03
C ASP A 6 -2.74 -46.52 -39.22
N PRO A 7 -2.64 -45.21 -39.49
CA PRO A 7 -1.37 -44.53 -39.56
C PRO A 7 -0.85 -44.33 -38.14
N ARG A 8 0.18 -45.12 -37.78
CA ARG A 8 0.98 -44.84 -36.58
C ARG A 8 1.51 -43.40 -36.64
N PRO A 9 1.51 -42.65 -35.52
CA PRO A 9 2.13 -41.32 -35.51
C PRO A 9 3.64 -41.44 -35.71
N ASP A 10 4.15 -40.80 -36.77
CA ASP A 10 5.58 -40.73 -37.05
C ASP A 10 6.31 -39.98 -35.91
N PRO A 11 7.40 -40.54 -35.34
CA PRO A 11 8.15 -39.90 -34.25
C PRO A 11 8.89 -38.62 -34.67
N LEU A 12 8.87 -38.28 -35.96
CA LEU A 12 9.52 -37.08 -36.52
C LEU A 12 8.61 -35.84 -36.53
N ALA A 13 7.31 -35.97 -36.24
CA ALA A 13 6.40 -34.83 -36.19
C ALA A 13 6.59 -33.94 -34.94
N CYS A 14 7.34 -34.40 -33.93
CA CYS A 14 7.61 -33.63 -32.70
C CYS A 14 8.66 -32.51 -32.87
N LEU A 15 9.28 -32.34 -34.05
CA LEU A 15 10.40 -31.40 -34.25
C LEU A 15 9.98 -29.98 -34.70
N SER A 16 8.69 -29.67 -34.80
CA SER A 16 8.24 -28.36 -35.33
C SER A 16 7.48 -27.48 -34.32
N ALA A 17 7.65 -27.71 -33.01
CA ALA A 17 7.01 -26.89 -31.99
C ALA A 17 8.01 -26.24 -31.02
N HIS A 18 9.08 -25.63 -31.57
CA HIS A 18 9.81 -24.59 -30.84
C HIS A 18 9.32 -23.21 -31.31
N HIS A 19 8.05 -22.92 -31.06
CA HIS A 19 7.68 -21.52 -30.87
C HIS A 19 8.37 -21.07 -29.58
N PHE A 20 9.59 -20.54 -29.73
CA PHE A 20 10.20 -19.67 -28.73
C PHE A 20 9.23 -18.50 -28.54
N ILE A 21 8.35 -18.63 -27.55
CA ILE A 21 7.68 -17.46 -26.98
C ILE A 21 8.79 -16.75 -26.21
N ALA A 22 9.50 -15.88 -26.90
CA ALA A 22 10.30 -14.86 -26.24
C ALA A 22 9.28 -13.99 -25.50
N ALA A 23 9.06 -14.27 -24.22
CA ALA A 23 8.49 -13.27 -23.34
C ALA A 23 9.43 -12.07 -23.44
N THR A 24 8.97 -10.99 -24.08
CA THR A 24 9.70 -9.73 -24.08
C THR A 24 9.76 -9.29 -22.63
N ALA A 25 10.86 -9.61 -21.96
CA ALA A 25 11.13 -9.12 -20.62
C ALA A 25 11.09 -7.59 -20.66
N CYS A 26 10.52 -6.99 -19.62
CA CYS A 26 10.53 -5.54 -19.42
C CYS A 26 11.95 -5.00 -19.63
N HIS A 27 12.11 -3.99 -20.49
CA HIS A 27 13.41 -3.34 -20.66
C HIS A 27 13.64 -2.37 -19.49
N GLU A 28 14.16 -2.89 -18.38
CA GLU A 28 14.29 -2.16 -17.10
C GLU A 28 15.01 -0.81 -17.25
N ALA A 29 16.06 -0.73 -18.08
CA ALA A 29 16.78 0.52 -18.31
C ALA A 29 15.89 1.62 -18.93
N GLU A 30 15.00 1.24 -19.85
CA GLU A 30 14.06 2.17 -20.48
C GLU A 30 12.94 2.53 -19.50
N TYR A 31 12.45 1.56 -18.72
CA TYR A 31 11.50 1.84 -17.63
C TYR A 31 12.07 2.87 -16.65
N GLY A 32 13.30 2.67 -16.18
CA GLY A 32 14.02 3.60 -15.29
C GLY A 32 14.19 5.00 -15.90
N ARG A 33 14.59 5.08 -17.17
CA ARG A 33 14.73 6.38 -17.86
C ARG A 33 13.39 7.11 -17.94
N GLN A 34 12.32 6.39 -18.26
CA GLN A 34 10.98 6.94 -18.43
C GLN A 34 10.38 7.45 -17.12
N ILE A 35 10.53 6.71 -16.02
CA ILE A 35 10.06 7.18 -14.71
C ILE A 35 10.84 8.42 -14.25
N HIS A 36 12.16 8.49 -14.51
CA HIS A 36 12.98 9.65 -14.13
C HIS A 36 12.60 10.91 -14.93
N GLU A 37 12.45 10.79 -16.25
CA GLU A 37 12.16 11.95 -17.11
C GLU A 37 10.69 12.41 -17.02
N ARG A 38 9.74 11.47 -16.97
CA ARG A 38 8.30 11.79 -17.06
C ARG A 38 7.63 11.93 -15.70
N CYS A 39 8.03 11.14 -14.70
CA CYS A 39 7.35 11.11 -13.41
C CYS A 39 8.11 11.91 -12.35
N LEU A 40 9.42 11.71 -12.23
CA LEU A 40 10.20 12.40 -11.20
C LEU A 40 10.34 13.91 -11.48
N ARG A 41 10.47 14.33 -12.74
CA ARG A 41 10.64 15.75 -13.07
C ARG A 41 9.43 16.61 -12.66
N PRO A 42 8.17 16.25 -12.97
CA PRO A 42 7.01 16.97 -12.43
C PRO A 42 6.93 16.90 -10.91
N PHE A 43 7.21 15.73 -10.31
CA PHE A 43 7.22 15.57 -8.86
C PHE A 43 8.18 16.55 -8.17
N LYS A 44 9.39 16.73 -8.71
CA LYS A 44 10.38 17.70 -8.20
C LYS A 44 9.81 19.12 -8.18
N LEU A 45 9.18 19.55 -9.27
CA LEU A 45 8.60 20.90 -9.39
C LEU A 45 7.46 21.11 -8.39
N SER A 46 6.59 20.10 -8.24
CA SER A 46 5.51 20.16 -7.25
C SER A 46 6.05 20.20 -5.81
N MET A 47 7.07 19.41 -5.49
CA MET A 47 7.71 19.41 -4.17
C MET A 47 8.46 20.72 -3.86
N GLU A 48 9.05 21.35 -4.88
CA GLU A 48 9.61 22.70 -4.77
C GLU A 48 8.51 23.74 -4.50
N GLY A 49 7.36 23.62 -5.16
CA GLY A 49 6.19 24.48 -4.95
C GLY A 49 5.56 24.35 -3.56
N ILE A 50 5.46 23.13 -3.03
CA ILE A 50 5.01 22.86 -1.65
C ILE A 50 6.00 23.45 -0.64
N GLY A 51 7.30 23.35 -0.93
CA GLY A 51 8.37 23.86 -0.09
C GLY A 51 8.74 22.92 1.06
N GLN A 52 10.02 22.97 1.45
CA GLN A 52 10.64 21.99 2.35
C GLN A 52 9.98 21.90 3.74
N GLN A 53 9.40 22.99 4.23
CA GLN A 53 8.74 23.02 5.54
C GLN A 53 7.50 22.12 5.62
N LEU A 54 6.85 21.88 4.47
CA LEU A 54 5.60 21.11 4.37
C LEU A 54 5.83 19.70 3.84
N TRP A 55 7.07 19.29 3.54
CA TRP A 55 7.36 17.94 3.04
C TRP A 55 6.94 16.82 4.02
N CYS A 56 6.92 17.10 5.33
CA CYS A 56 6.46 16.13 6.31
C CYS A 56 4.95 16.17 6.58
N ASP A 57 4.25 17.15 6.02
CA ASP A 57 2.79 17.17 6.05
C ASP A 57 2.26 16.25 4.94
N TRP A 58 1.52 15.22 5.35
CA TRP A 58 0.99 14.25 4.40
C TRP A 58 -0.18 14.83 3.61
N ASP A 59 -0.99 15.69 4.19
CA ASP A 59 -2.16 16.25 3.50
C ASP A 59 -1.72 17.15 2.34
N GLU A 60 -0.57 17.83 2.48
CA GLU A 60 0.05 18.63 1.42
C GLU A 60 0.73 17.78 0.34
N THR A 61 1.35 16.65 0.70
CA THR A 61 2.19 15.85 -0.22
C THR A 61 1.49 14.64 -0.83
N MET A 62 0.36 14.19 -0.27
CA MET A 62 -0.36 12.99 -0.69
C MET A 62 -0.79 13.06 -2.16
N GLY A 63 -1.28 14.21 -2.61
CA GLY A 63 -1.71 14.41 -4.00
C GLY A 63 -0.57 14.19 -4.99
N THR A 64 0.54 14.92 -4.81
CA THR A 64 1.73 14.82 -5.68
C THR A 64 2.40 13.45 -5.61
N TYR A 65 2.46 12.83 -4.42
CA TYR A 65 2.98 11.47 -4.28
C TYR A 65 2.09 10.43 -4.98
N GLY A 66 0.77 10.62 -4.92
CA GLY A 66 -0.20 9.82 -5.67
C GLY A 66 -0.03 9.94 -7.18
N GLU A 67 0.19 11.15 -7.69
CA GLU A 67 0.49 11.40 -9.12
C GLU A 67 1.80 10.72 -9.55
N LEU A 68 2.86 10.82 -8.73
CA LEU A 68 4.13 10.12 -8.98
C LEU A 68 3.91 8.61 -9.09
N THR A 69 3.16 8.04 -8.13
CA THR A 69 2.85 6.60 -8.10
C THR A 69 2.06 6.18 -9.34
N ASN A 70 0.97 6.88 -9.65
CA ASN A 70 0.15 6.61 -10.82
C ASN A 70 0.95 6.73 -12.13
N CYS A 71 1.83 7.74 -12.24
CA CYS A 71 2.73 7.87 -13.38
C CYS A 71 3.65 6.65 -13.54
N THR A 72 4.26 6.14 -12.46
CA THR A 72 5.09 4.93 -12.55
C THR A 72 4.30 3.69 -12.97
N VAL A 73 3.06 3.55 -12.49
CA VAL A 73 2.14 2.47 -12.91
C VAL A 73 1.84 2.59 -14.40
N ALA A 74 1.44 3.78 -14.88
CA ALA A 74 1.12 4.00 -16.29
C ALA A 74 2.32 3.76 -17.23
N VAL A 75 3.53 4.14 -16.81
CA VAL A 75 4.76 3.85 -17.58
C VAL A 75 5.04 2.34 -17.60
N ALA A 76 4.83 1.63 -16.48
CA ALA A 76 4.99 0.19 -16.41
C ALA A 76 4.00 -0.53 -17.34
N GLU A 77 2.72 -0.14 -17.31
CA GLU A 77 1.68 -0.67 -18.20
C GLU A 77 2.02 -0.43 -19.68
N ASN A 78 2.48 0.77 -20.03
CA ASN A 78 2.85 1.12 -21.40
C ASN A 78 4.07 0.33 -21.92
N LEU A 79 4.98 -0.07 -21.03
CA LEU A 79 6.15 -0.90 -21.36
C LEU A 79 5.92 -2.39 -21.10
N THR A 80 4.67 -2.78 -20.80
CA THR A 80 4.26 -4.15 -20.43
C THR A 80 5.10 -4.77 -19.31
N CYS A 81 5.53 -3.92 -18.37
CA CYS A 81 6.29 -4.28 -17.17
C CYS A 81 5.35 -4.56 -15.98
N TYR A 82 5.75 -5.48 -15.12
CA TYR A 82 5.06 -5.71 -13.85
C TYR A 82 5.34 -4.56 -12.85
N TRP A 83 4.31 -4.15 -12.12
CA TRP A 83 4.40 -3.18 -11.03
C TRP A 83 3.78 -3.78 -9.76
N PRO A 84 4.45 -3.73 -8.60
CA PRO A 84 5.78 -3.17 -8.34
C PRO A 84 6.92 -4.12 -8.76
N ASN A 85 8.14 -3.60 -8.89
CA ASN A 85 9.36 -4.32 -9.23
C ASN A 85 10.57 -3.70 -8.53
N ARG A 86 11.74 -4.37 -8.55
CA ARG A 86 12.94 -3.91 -7.83
C ARG A 86 13.37 -2.50 -8.23
N LEU A 87 13.22 -2.13 -9.51
CA LEU A 87 13.60 -0.82 -10.01
C LEU A 87 12.73 0.29 -9.40
N VAL A 88 11.41 0.08 -9.34
CA VAL A 88 10.50 1.07 -8.74
C VAL A 88 10.65 1.13 -7.22
N ASP A 89 11.03 0.03 -6.56
CA ASP A 89 11.36 0.03 -5.13
C ASP A 89 12.60 0.90 -4.85
N GLU A 90 13.69 0.70 -5.59
CA GLU A 90 14.91 1.51 -5.48
C GLU A 90 14.62 3.00 -5.76
N PHE A 91 13.79 3.28 -6.76
CA PHE A 91 13.34 4.62 -7.10
C PHE A 91 12.59 5.29 -5.93
N PHE A 92 11.58 4.63 -5.36
CA PHE A 92 10.82 5.21 -4.24
C PHE A 92 11.66 5.34 -2.98
N VAL A 93 12.56 4.39 -2.69
CA VAL A 93 13.52 4.53 -1.58
C VAL A 93 14.39 5.78 -1.76
N ALA A 94 14.87 6.06 -2.97
CA ALA A 94 15.64 7.27 -3.26
C ALA A 94 14.80 8.54 -3.06
N VAL A 95 13.54 8.55 -3.50
CA VAL A 95 12.59 9.65 -3.28
C VAL A 95 12.37 9.88 -1.78
N HIS A 96 12.07 8.82 -1.02
CA HIS A 96 11.89 8.89 0.44
C HIS A 96 13.14 9.37 1.16
N SER A 97 14.31 8.88 0.77
CA SER A 97 15.59 9.31 1.35
C SER A 97 15.92 10.78 1.05
N HIS A 98 15.38 11.37 -0.02
CA HIS A 98 15.65 12.76 -0.37
C HIS A 98 14.64 13.72 0.28
N TYR A 99 13.35 13.45 0.12
CA TYR A 99 12.28 14.36 0.55
C TYR A 99 11.76 14.09 1.96
N PHE A 100 11.71 12.82 2.37
CA PHE A 100 10.99 12.39 3.57
C PHE A 100 11.89 11.83 4.68
N ARG A 101 13.22 11.96 4.54
CA ARG A 101 14.22 11.35 5.45
C ARG A 101 14.03 11.71 6.93
N ASN A 102 13.61 12.94 7.20
CA ASN A 102 13.46 13.46 8.57
C ASN A 102 12.00 13.42 9.05
N CYS A 103 11.09 12.85 8.27
CA CYS A 103 9.68 12.81 8.62
C CYS A 103 9.41 11.64 9.56
N SER A 104 8.64 11.89 10.62
CA SER A 104 8.20 10.83 11.52
C SER A 104 7.28 9.86 10.78
N PRO A 105 7.49 8.53 10.86
CA PRO A 105 6.54 7.56 10.34
C PRO A 105 5.25 7.48 11.18
N SER A 106 5.29 8.01 12.41
CA SER A 106 4.16 8.01 13.34
C SER A 106 3.13 9.09 12.97
N GLY A 107 1.84 8.72 12.95
CA GLY A 107 0.71 9.64 12.69
C GLY A 107 0.01 9.45 11.34
N ARG A 108 0.58 8.68 10.40
CA ARG A 108 -0.03 8.42 9.08
C ARG A 108 -0.90 7.16 9.01
N ALA A 109 -0.60 6.15 9.83
CA ALA A 109 -1.38 4.92 9.91
C ALA A 109 -2.46 5.08 10.97
N LEU A 110 -3.70 4.73 10.63
CA LEU A 110 -4.78 4.58 11.61
C LEU A 110 -4.31 3.57 12.66
N ARG A 111 -4.05 4.05 13.87
CA ARG A 111 -3.51 3.25 14.97
C ARG A 111 -4.22 3.62 16.23
N ASP A 112 -4.50 2.61 17.05
CA ASP A 112 -5.08 2.84 18.37
C ASP A 112 -4.16 3.77 19.19
N PRO A 113 -4.74 4.67 20.00
CA PRO A 113 -3.96 5.52 20.87
C PRO A 113 -3.16 4.66 21.86
N PRO A 114 -2.02 5.17 22.36
CA PRO A 114 -1.21 4.42 23.32
C PRO A 114 -2.03 4.00 24.54
N ASN A 115 -1.74 2.81 25.08
CA ASN A 115 -2.50 2.20 26.18
C ASN A 115 -2.67 3.14 27.39
N GLY A 116 -1.70 4.02 27.65
CA GLY A 116 -1.79 5.01 28.73
C GLY A 116 -2.97 5.99 28.59
N ILE A 117 -3.47 6.22 27.38
CA ILE A 117 -4.65 7.05 27.10
C ILE A 117 -5.88 6.17 26.91
N LEU A 118 -5.74 5.06 26.18
CA LEU A 118 -6.84 4.14 25.87
C LEU A 118 -7.43 3.49 27.13
N CYS A 119 -6.57 2.99 28.04
CA CYS A 119 -7.02 2.24 29.22
C CYS A 119 -7.87 3.10 30.18
N PRO A 120 -7.50 4.34 30.54
CA PRO A 120 -8.38 5.22 31.33
C PRO A 120 -9.74 5.46 30.68
N PHE A 121 -9.79 5.66 29.36
CA PHE A 121 -11.07 5.85 28.65
C PHE A 121 -11.98 4.62 28.71
N ILE A 122 -11.42 3.42 28.81
CA ILE A 122 -12.20 2.18 28.96
C ILE A 122 -12.60 1.97 30.43
N LEU A 123 -11.67 2.18 31.37
CA LEU A 123 -11.88 1.87 32.79
C LEU A 123 -12.81 2.87 33.47
N VAL A 124 -12.71 4.17 33.16
CA VAL A 124 -13.53 5.21 33.80
C VAL A 124 -15.03 4.96 33.61
N PRO A 125 -15.56 4.73 32.39
CA PRO A 125 -16.97 4.38 32.19
C PRO A 125 -17.41 3.13 32.94
N ILE A 126 -16.56 2.10 32.99
CA ILE A 126 -16.86 0.86 33.73
C ILE A 126 -16.97 1.15 35.24
N LEU A 127 -16.02 1.89 35.80
CA LEU A 127 -16.06 2.25 37.22
C LEU A 127 -17.27 3.12 37.55
N VAL A 128 -17.63 4.08 36.68
CA VAL A 128 -18.82 4.93 36.86
C VAL A 128 -20.10 4.09 36.82
N THR A 129 -20.22 3.17 35.86
CA THR A 129 -21.41 2.29 35.79
C THR A 129 -21.53 1.39 37.02
N LEU A 130 -20.43 0.80 37.49
CA LEU A 130 -20.40 0.02 38.74
C LEU A 130 -20.75 0.85 39.98
N LEU A 131 -20.25 2.09 40.07
CA LEU A 131 -20.57 2.99 41.17
C LEU A 131 -22.06 3.35 41.16
N MET A 132 -22.60 3.71 40.00
CA MET A 132 -24.01 4.08 39.86
C MET A 132 -24.95 2.92 40.19
N THR A 133 -24.65 1.70 39.72
CA THR A 133 -25.45 0.52 40.07
C THR A 133 -25.38 0.21 41.56
N ALA A 134 -24.19 0.29 42.18
CA ALA A 134 -24.05 0.12 43.62
C ALA A 134 -24.84 1.17 44.41
N LEU A 135 -24.81 2.44 43.98
CA LEU A 135 -25.59 3.52 44.58
C LEU A 135 -27.10 3.28 44.46
N VAL A 136 -27.58 2.82 43.30
CA VAL A 136 -28.99 2.49 43.08
C VAL A 136 -29.44 1.33 43.97
N VAL A 137 -28.68 0.24 44.02
CA VAL A 137 -28.98 -0.92 44.87
C VAL A 137 -29.00 -0.52 46.34
N TRP A 138 -28.02 0.27 46.78
CA TRP A 138 -27.94 0.75 48.16
C TRP A 138 -29.14 1.64 48.51
N ARG A 139 -29.50 2.59 47.63
CA ARG A 139 -30.68 3.45 47.82
C ARG A 139 -31.98 2.64 47.85
N SER A 140 -32.15 1.67 46.94
CA SER A 140 -33.35 0.82 46.88
C SER A 140 -33.51 -0.01 48.14
N LYS A 141 -32.43 -0.63 48.64
CA LYS A 141 -32.47 -1.43 49.85
C LYS A 141 -32.75 -0.59 51.10
N ARG A 142 -32.25 0.65 51.15
CA ARG A 142 -32.54 1.57 52.27
C ARG A 142 -33.97 2.11 52.22
N SER A 143 -34.56 2.29 51.03
CA SER A 143 -35.97 2.68 50.92
C SER A 143 -36.93 1.54 51.26
N GLU A 144 -36.58 0.28 51.02
CA GLU A 144 -37.39 -0.88 51.42
C GLU A 144 -37.31 -1.19 52.92
N GLY A 145 -36.18 -0.90 53.57
CA GLY A 145 -36.01 -1.04 55.03
C GLY A 145 -36.60 0.11 55.87
N ILE A 146 -37.26 1.08 55.23
CA ILE A 146 -37.95 2.20 55.89
C ILE A 146 -39.48 2.00 55.77
N VAL A 147 -39.97 0.89 56.31
CA VAL A 147 -41.39 0.62 56.57
C VAL A 147 -41.54 -0.13 57.88
#